data_AF-A0A392MAX9-F1
#
_entry.id   AF-A0A392MAX9-F1
#
_cell.length_a   1.000
_cell.length_b   1.000
_cell.length_c   1.000
_cell.angle_alpha   90.00
_cell.angle_beta   90.00
_cell.angle_gamma   90.00
#
_symmetry.space_group_name_H-M   'P 1'
#
loop_
_entity.id
_entity.type
_entity.pdbx_description
1 polymer ?
#
loop_
_entity_poly.entity_id
_entity_poly.type
_entity_poly.pdbx_seq_one_letter_code
_entity_poly.pdbx_strand_id
1 'polypeptide(L)'
;VVNGLLSRDNQKEGISIPIGIIPAGSDNSLVWTVLGVRDPVSAAMAIVKGGLTATDVFAVEWIQNNKIHFGLTVSYYGFVSDDYVFLENI
;
A
#
# COMPACT_ATOMS: atom_id res chain seq x y z
N VAL A 1 -4.60 -5.40 2.19
CA VAL A 1 -3.74 -6.57 1.83
C VAL A 1 -2.49 -6.64 2.70
N VAL A 2 -1.56 -5.68 2.65
CA VAL A 2 -0.27 -5.74 3.37
C VAL A 2 -0.42 -5.97 4.89
N ASN A 3 -1.30 -5.24 5.57
CA ASN A 3 -1.61 -5.51 6.99
C ASN A 3 -1.97 -6.98 7.25
N GLY A 4 -2.82 -7.56 6.41
CA GLY A 4 -3.22 -8.97 6.54
C GLY A 4 -2.10 -9.96 6.25
N LEU A 5 -1.11 -9.61 5.43
CA LEU A 5 0.06 -10.46 5.15
C LEU A 5 1.10 -10.37 6.27
N LEU A 6 1.38 -9.17 6.77
CA LEU A 6 2.45 -8.91 7.73
C LEU A 6 2.02 -9.11 9.19
N SER A 7 0.72 -9.18 9.48
CA SER A 7 0.22 -9.52 10.82
C SER A 7 0.06 -11.03 11.06
N ARG A 8 0.47 -11.89 10.12
CA ARG A 8 0.38 -13.36 10.27
C ARG A 8 1.54 -13.89 11.11
N ASP A 9 1.32 -15.03 11.76
CA ASP A 9 2.37 -15.72 12.53
C ASP A 9 3.58 -16.10 11.67
N ASN A 10 3.37 -16.39 10.37
CA ASN A 10 4.41 -16.67 9.40
C ASN A 10 4.88 -15.41 8.62
N GLN A 11 5.03 -14.28 9.31
CA GLN A 11 5.37 -12.97 8.71
C GLN A 11 6.55 -13.01 7.71
N LYS A 12 7.60 -13.80 7.99
CA LYS A 12 8.77 -13.95 7.11
C LYS A 12 8.45 -14.56 5.74
N GLU A 13 7.44 -15.42 5.67
CA GLU A 13 6.93 -15.92 4.40
C GLU A 13 5.98 -14.90 3.78
N GLY A 14 5.15 -14.24 4.60
CA GLY A 14 4.22 -13.20 4.13
C GLY A 14 4.91 -12.05 3.40
N ILE A 15 6.08 -11.61 3.86
CA ILE A 15 6.84 -10.50 3.28
C ILE A 15 7.51 -10.87 1.94
N SER A 16 7.75 -12.15 1.66
CA SER A 16 8.41 -12.59 0.42
C SER A 16 7.43 -12.87 -0.72
N ILE A 17 6.12 -12.81 -0.47
CA ILE A 17 5.08 -12.99 -1.48
C ILE A 17 5.03 -11.76 -2.40
N PRO A 18 5.29 -11.89 -3.71
CA PRO A 18 5.15 -10.78 -4.65
C PRO A 18 3.70 -10.32 -4.76
N ILE A 19 3.48 -9.00 -4.77
CA ILE A 19 2.15 -8.40 -4.88
C ILE A 19 2.07 -7.62 -6.19
N GLY A 20 1.14 -8.00 -7.07
CA GLY A 20 0.77 -7.23 -8.25
C GLY A 20 -0.35 -6.23 -7.92
N ILE A 21 -0.21 -4.98 -8.37
CA ILE A 21 -1.19 -3.92 -8.15
C ILE A 21 -1.68 -3.39 -9.49
N ILE A 22 -3.00 -3.41 -9.70
CA ILE A 22 -3.66 -2.78 -10.85
C ILE A 22 -4.30 -1.47 -10.36
N PRO A 23 -3.92 -0.29 -10.91
CA PRO A 23 -4.54 0.97 -10.52
C PRO A 23 -5.98 1.03 -11.05
N ALA A 24 -6.93 1.28 -10.16
CA ALA A 24 -8.36 1.41 -10.51
C ALA A 24 -9.09 2.50 -9.72
N GLY A 25 -8.45 3.07 -8.68
CA GLY A 25 -8.98 4.19 -7.90
C GLY A 25 -8.52 5.54 -8.43
N SER A 26 -8.95 6.63 -7.80
CA SER A 26 -8.47 7.98 -8.07
C SER A 26 -7.08 8.24 -7.46
N ASP A 27 -6.77 7.63 -6.32
CA ASP A 27 -5.44 7.64 -5.70
C ASP A 27 -4.71 6.32 -5.95
N ASN A 28 -3.59 6.39 -6.64
CA ASN A 28 -2.68 5.25 -6.87
C ASN A 28 -1.22 5.68 -6.69
N SER A 29 -0.96 6.58 -5.75
CA SER A 29 0.37 7.15 -5.48
C SER A 29 1.50 6.12 -5.51
N LEU A 30 1.33 4.96 -4.86
CA LEU A 30 2.31 3.87 -4.88
C LEU A 30 2.63 3.34 -6.29
N VAL A 31 1.59 3.10 -7.10
CA VAL A 31 1.75 2.57 -8.47
C VAL A 31 2.45 3.61 -9.34
N TRP A 32 2.14 4.89 -9.15
CA TRP A 32 2.71 5.97 -9.97
C TRP A 32 4.16 6.29 -9.60
N THR A 33 4.48 6.33 -8.31
CA THR A 33 5.81 6.76 -7.84
C THR A 33 6.83 5.61 -7.80
N VAL A 34 6.39 4.40 -7.44
CA VAL A 34 7.28 3.24 -7.27
C VAL A 34 7.29 2.34 -8.50
N LEU A 35 6.12 2.08 -9.10
CA LEU A 35 6.03 1.17 -10.26
C LEU A 35 6.11 1.91 -11.61
N GLY A 36 5.89 3.23 -11.64
CA GLY A 36 5.96 4.05 -12.85
C GLY A 36 4.83 3.80 -13.85
N VAL A 37 3.77 3.07 -13.47
CA VAL A 37 2.65 2.70 -14.35
C VAL A 37 1.40 3.49 -13.99
N ARG A 38 0.66 3.97 -15.00
CA ARG A 38 -0.50 4.86 -14.77
C ARG A 38 -1.84 4.30 -15.23
N ASP A 39 -1.84 3.27 -16.07
CA ASP A 39 -3.06 2.65 -16.59
C ASP A 39 -3.13 1.15 -16.24
N PRO A 40 -4.34 0.60 -16.10
CA PRO A 40 -4.54 -0.78 -15.66
C PRO A 40 -3.99 -1.83 -16.65
N VAL A 41 -3.97 -1.54 -17.96
CA VAL A 41 -3.50 -2.48 -18.98
C VAL A 41 -1.98 -2.64 -18.90
N SER A 42 -1.26 -1.52 -18.84
CA SER A 42 0.20 -1.53 -18.65
C SER A 42 0.59 -2.21 -17.33
N ALA A 43 -0.20 -2.03 -16.27
CA ALA A 43 0.06 -2.65 -14.98
C ALA A 43 -0.10 -4.18 -15.06
N ALA A 44 -1.17 -4.65 -15.70
CA ALA A 44 -1.38 -6.07 -15.94
C ALA A 44 -0.23 -6.67 -16.78
N MET A 45 0.22 -5.96 -17.82
CA MET A 45 1.36 -6.38 -18.62
C MET A 45 2.67 -6.43 -17.82
N ALA A 46 2.90 -5.48 -16.91
CA ALA A 46 4.07 -5.49 -16.04
C ALA A 46 4.06 -6.69 -15.08
N ILE A 47 2.90 -7.03 -14.52
CA ILE A 47 2.72 -8.22 -13.66
C ILE A 47 3.02 -9.50 -14.45
N VAL A 48 2.47 -9.64 -15.66
CA VAL A 48 2.69 -10.83 -16.51
C VAL A 48 4.16 -10.97 -16.91
N LYS A 49 4.88 -9.86 -17.11
CA LYS A 49 6.33 -9.87 -17.39
C LYS A 49 7.17 -10.34 -16.19
N GLY A 50 6.62 -10.34 -14.97
CA GLY A 50 7.26 -10.93 -13.80
C GLY A 50 8.42 -10.12 -13.19
N GLY A 51 8.53 -8.83 -13.50
CA GLY A 51 9.52 -7.95 -12.86
C GLY A 51 9.22 -7.75 -11.38
N LEU A 52 10.24 -7.72 -10.54
CA LEU A 52 10.12 -7.49 -9.10
C LEU A 52 10.81 -6.19 -8.70
N THR A 53 10.10 -5.38 -7.90
CA THR A 53 10.64 -4.18 -7.27
C THR A 53 10.52 -4.35 -5.76
N ALA A 54 11.65 -4.41 -5.05
CA ALA A 54 11.63 -4.38 -3.60
C ALA A 54 11.07 -3.03 -3.12
N THR A 55 10.21 -3.04 -2.11
CA THR A 55 9.55 -1.84 -1.59
C THR A 55 9.51 -1.91 -0.08
N ASP A 56 9.89 -0.81 0.57
CA ASP A 56 9.85 -0.70 2.02
C ASP A 56 8.41 -0.60 2.54
N VAL A 57 8.20 -1.09 3.75
CA VAL A 57 6.93 -0.98 4.48
C VAL A 57 7.24 -0.35 5.83
N PHE A 58 6.49 0.67 6.22
CA PHE A 58 6.61 1.23 7.56
C PHE A 58 5.57 0.61 8.50
N ALA A 59 5.92 0.48 9.78
CA ALA A 59 5.06 0.00 10.85
C ALA A 59 4.77 1.13 11.83
N VAL A 60 3.50 1.29 12.20
CA VAL A 60 3.03 2.27 13.19
C VAL A 60 2.35 1.51 14.31
N GLU A 61 2.82 1.71 15.54
CA GLU A 61 2.18 1.15 16.73
C GLU A 61 1.16 2.13 17.30
N TRP A 62 -0.07 1.66 17.47
CA TRP A 62 -1.11 2.39 18.16
C TRP A 62 -0.97 2.17 19.67
N ILE A 63 -0.42 3.17 20.37
CA ILE A 63 -0.05 3.07 21.80
C ILE A 63 -1.24 2.71 22.71
N GLN A 64 -2.47 3.09 22.36
CA GLN A 64 -3.64 2.82 23.21
C GLN A 64 -4.02 1.32 23.27
N ASN A 65 -3.68 0.52 22.26
CA ASN A 65 -4.03 -0.89 22.19
C ASN A 65 -2.89 -1.81 21.75
N ASN A 66 -1.66 -1.27 21.64
CA ASN A 66 -0.45 -1.95 21.19
C ASN A 66 -0.61 -2.67 19.84
N LYS A 67 -1.50 -2.17 18.97
CA LYS A 67 -1.72 -2.76 17.65
C LYS A 67 -0.80 -2.12 16.62
N ILE A 68 -0.10 -2.96 15.86
CA ILE A 68 0.76 -2.52 14.77
C ILE A 68 -0.04 -2.45 13.47
N HIS A 69 0.09 -1.33 12.77
CA HIS A 69 -0.44 -1.06 11.45
C HIS A 69 0.70 -0.85 10.45
N PHE A 70 0.58 -1.45 9.27
CA PHE A 70 1.58 -1.35 8.21
C PHE A 70 1.10 -0.45 7.07
N GLY A 71 1.98 0.38 6.52
CA GLY A 71 1.70 1.27 5.40
C GLY A 71 2.82 1.28 4.35
N LEU A 72 2.45 1.67 3.12
CA LEU A 72 3.36 1.69 1.96
C LEU A 72 3.72 3.11 1.51
N THR A 73 2.78 4.05 1.58
CA THR A 73 3.00 5.42 1.06
C THR A 73 3.18 6.42 2.18
N VAL A 74 2.22 6.50 3.11
CA VAL A 74 2.13 7.62 4.04
C VAL A 74 1.16 7.35 5.19
N SER A 75 1.39 8.00 6.33
CA SER A 75 0.43 8.15 7.43
C SER A 75 0.18 9.64 7.64
N TYR A 76 -1.07 10.08 7.49
CA TYR A 76 -1.45 11.50 7.60
C TYR A 76 -1.96 11.86 9.00
N TYR A 77 -1.81 13.12 9.38
CA TYR A 77 -2.42 13.73 10.57
C TYR A 77 -2.65 15.23 10.33
N GLY A 78 -3.69 15.80 10.97
CA GLY A 78 -4.07 17.21 10.85
C GLY A 78 -4.75 17.53 9.51
N PHE A 79 -4.54 18.75 9.01
CA PHE A 79 -5.25 19.31 7.85
C PHE A 79 -5.38 18.36 6.65
N VAL A 80 -4.28 17.72 6.22
CA VAL A 80 -4.30 16.79 5.07
C VAL A 80 -5.19 15.57 5.33
N SER A 81 -5.22 15.06 6.57
CA SER A 81 -6.10 13.96 6.96
C SER A 81 -7.55 14.41 7.08
N ASP A 82 -7.79 15.60 7.64
CA ASP A 82 -9.13 16.13 7.85
C ASP A 82 -9.83 16.42 6.51
N ASP A 83 -9.12 17.04 5.58
CA ASP A 83 -9.61 17.31 4.22
C ASP A 83 -9.91 16.01 3.45
N TYR A 84 -9.05 14.99 3.59
CA TYR A 84 -9.27 13.69 2.93
C TYR A 84 -10.57 13.05 3.40
N VAL A 85 -10.79 13.02 4.72
CA VAL A 85 -12.04 12.49 5.30
C VAL A 85 -13.24 13.35 4.91
N PHE A 86 -13.10 14.67 4.86
CA PHE A 86 -14.18 15.57 4.45
C PHE A 86 -14.62 15.30 3.00
N LEU A 87 -13.67 15.11 2.09
CA LEU A 87 -13.96 14.80 0.68
C LEU A 87 -14.62 13.43 0.48
N GLU A 88 -14.33 12.44 1.34
CA GLU A 88 -15.00 11.12 1.28
C GLU A 88 -16.46 11.15 1.74
N ASN A 89 -16.86 12.16 2.52
CA ASN A 89 -18.19 12.24 3.15
C ASN A 89 -19.16 13.20 2.44
N ILE A 90 -18.80 13.71 1.26
CA ILE A 90 -19.66 14.56 0.39
C ILE A 90 -19.98 13.78 -0.88
#